data_AF-A0A7S4E5X1-F1
#
_entry.id   AF-A0A7S4E5X1-F1
#
_cell.length_a   1.000
_cell.length_b   1.000
_cell.length_c   1.000
_cell.angle_alpha   90.00
_cell.angle_beta   90.00
_cell.angle_gamma   90.00
#
_symmetry.space_group_name_H-M   'P 1'
#
loop_
_entity.id
_entity.type
_entity.pdbx_description
1 polymer ?
#
loop_
_entity_poly.entity_id
_entity_poly.type
_entity_poly.pdbx_seq_one_letter_code
_entity_poly.pdbx_strand_id
1 'polypeptide(L)'
;ALVDCKFAWSRIAAPRTLQSSVHISHSSFFQRTTVQLASATVSMHMYAAALLASAAALAPSTRLTPTRRSRIYTAVAEPETTEKAVEPPKCPLNAEAQLLAARDAVLRASKDGVTRQQLRTLLRRDGELVPPDETWTGGIMQLYGACRPLARDLLRKIGEARDDKPSLREQRLDVSGVDGESLLVAEGESARNDASLFIQPSSEVQKTIENVCAAAGPRLVLTLNPQFRDVDDTLDFLAKKTGLLGSIGGFLGGKAAFTNSMDSLGFEETFSLQEFVVTGTQVRIFKAYPFGWRIFALSDRDDEPAISLGSSGADRPDYNVIAEVLEANKISPKIFRDVGRGKALVQGVIDVTYEDIVAGR
;
A
#
# COMPACT_ATOMS: atom_id res chain seq x y z
N ALA A 1 25.23 -54.56 30.02
CA ALA A 1 23.91 -54.74 30.67
C ALA A 1 22.93 -53.87 29.88
N LEU A 2 22.13 -54.40 28.93
CA LEU A 2 20.89 -55.19 29.11
C LEU A 2 19.95 -54.51 30.13
N VAL A 3 18.66 -54.25 29.95
CA VAL A 3 17.58 -54.56 28.99
C VAL A 3 16.42 -53.63 29.44
N ASP A 4 15.84 -52.83 28.55
CA ASP A 4 14.47 -52.97 28.00
C ASP A 4 13.35 -53.28 29.03
N CYS A 5 12.35 -52.41 29.16
CA CYS A 5 11.07 -52.79 29.78
C CYS A 5 9.88 -52.01 29.19
N LYS A 6 9.10 -52.76 28.41
CA LYS A 6 7.77 -52.48 27.87
C LYS A 6 6.74 -52.24 28.99
N PHE A 7 5.75 -51.40 28.76
CA PHE A 7 4.43 -51.55 29.39
C PHE A 7 3.32 -51.59 28.34
N ALA A 8 2.43 -52.55 28.57
CA ALA A 8 1.50 -53.12 27.62
C ALA A 8 0.11 -52.47 27.65
N TRP A 9 -0.60 -52.68 26.55
CA TRP A 9 -2.04 -52.48 26.36
C TRP A 9 -2.92 -53.30 27.31
N SER A 10 -4.09 -52.76 27.65
CA SER A 10 -5.31 -53.56 27.79
C SER A 10 -6.57 -52.75 27.47
N ARG A 11 -7.29 -53.23 26.44
CA ARG A 11 -8.66 -52.83 26.06
C ARG A 11 -9.67 -53.41 27.04
N ILE A 12 -10.71 -52.66 27.41
CA ILE A 12 -11.99 -53.22 27.89
C ILE A 12 -13.15 -52.47 27.20
N ALA A 13 -14.18 -53.26 26.91
CA ALA A 13 -15.26 -53.05 25.97
C ALA A 13 -16.37 -52.08 26.42
N ALA A 14 -17.15 -51.61 25.43
CA ALA A 14 -18.44 -50.95 25.57
C ALA A 14 -19.56 -51.91 26.07
N PRO A 15 -20.68 -51.35 26.56
CA PRO A 15 -21.94 -51.62 25.87
C PRO A 15 -22.93 -50.43 25.73
N ARG A 16 -23.58 -50.47 24.57
CA ARG A 16 -24.89 -50.00 24.08
C ARG A 16 -25.93 -49.29 25.00
N THR A 17 -26.50 -48.24 24.40
CA THR A 17 -27.93 -47.84 24.26
C THR A 17 -28.76 -47.42 25.48
N LEU A 18 -29.32 -46.20 25.40
CA LEU A 18 -30.77 -45.96 25.58
C LEU A 18 -31.21 -44.65 24.90
N GLN A 19 -32.30 -44.77 24.15
CA GLN A 19 -33.07 -43.71 23.50
C GLN A 19 -33.85 -42.90 24.54
N SER A 20 -34.06 -41.61 24.28
CA SER A 20 -35.34 -40.97 24.63
C SER A 20 -35.64 -39.82 23.66
N SER A 21 -36.66 -40.05 22.86
CA SER A 21 -37.33 -39.13 21.97
C SER A 21 -38.05 -38.03 22.76
N VAL A 22 -38.02 -36.79 22.28
CA VAL A 22 -39.06 -35.80 22.57
C VAL A 22 -39.66 -35.36 21.25
N HIS A 23 -40.91 -35.77 21.08
CA HIS A 23 -41.83 -35.39 20.02
C HIS A 23 -42.53 -34.09 20.47
N ILE A 24 -42.45 -33.03 19.68
CA ILE A 24 -43.49 -31.99 19.67
C ILE A 24 -43.83 -31.72 18.20
N SER A 25 -45.07 -32.06 17.85
CA SER A 25 -45.74 -31.76 16.59
C SER A 25 -46.37 -30.36 16.65
N HIS A 26 -46.31 -29.61 15.54
CA HIS A 26 -47.51 -29.26 14.75
C HIS A 26 -47.16 -28.31 13.58
N SER A 27 -47.46 -28.81 12.37
CA SER A 27 -48.29 -28.17 11.34
C SER A 27 -47.92 -26.81 10.72
N SER A 28 -47.34 -26.93 9.53
CA SER A 28 -47.81 -26.36 8.25
C SER A 28 -48.17 -24.87 8.15
N PHE A 29 -47.34 -24.12 7.41
CA PHE A 29 -47.84 -23.15 6.43
C PHE A 29 -46.87 -23.07 5.24
N PHE A 30 -47.27 -23.70 4.13
CA PHE A 30 -46.60 -23.59 2.84
C PHE A 30 -47.08 -22.28 2.18
N GLN A 31 -46.25 -21.24 2.16
CA GLN A 31 -46.42 -20.13 1.22
C GLN A 31 -45.39 -20.28 0.11
N ARG A 32 -45.89 -20.71 -1.06
CA ARG A 32 -45.19 -20.60 -2.34
C ARG A 32 -45.14 -19.12 -2.71
N THR A 33 -43.99 -18.50 -2.53
CA THR A 33 -43.72 -17.21 -3.17
C THR A 33 -43.12 -17.49 -4.55
N THR A 34 -43.96 -17.38 -5.56
CA THR A 34 -43.58 -17.28 -6.97
C THR A 34 -42.67 -16.06 -7.17
N VAL A 35 -41.39 -16.28 -7.44
CA VAL A 35 -40.50 -15.24 -7.96
C VAL A 35 -40.76 -15.15 -9.46
N GLN A 36 -41.45 -14.08 -9.87
CA GLN A 36 -41.57 -13.68 -11.27
C GLN A 36 -40.18 -13.27 -11.79
N LEU A 37 -39.69 -14.00 -12.79
CA LEU A 37 -38.60 -13.59 -13.67
C LEU A 37 -39.08 -12.38 -14.49
N ALA A 38 -38.68 -11.18 -14.08
CA ALA A 38 -38.76 -10.00 -14.92
C ALA A 38 -37.62 -10.05 -15.93
N SER A 39 -37.97 -10.39 -17.17
CA SER A 39 -37.14 -10.19 -18.37
C SER A 39 -36.89 -8.68 -18.55
N ALA A 40 -35.70 -8.20 -18.17
CA ALA A 40 -35.24 -6.88 -18.56
C ALA A 40 -34.60 -6.97 -19.96
N THR A 41 -35.35 -6.48 -20.95
CA THR A 41 -34.87 -6.17 -22.29
C THR A 41 -33.80 -5.08 -22.22
N VAL A 42 -32.54 -5.46 -22.44
CA VAL A 42 -31.42 -4.52 -22.63
C VAL A 42 -31.65 -3.80 -23.96
N SER A 43 -32.23 -2.60 -23.87
CA SER A 43 -32.48 -1.76 -25.03
C SER A 43 -31.18 -1.14 -25.53
N MET A 44 -30.89 -1.45 -26.78
CA MET A 44 -29.74 -1.08 -27.60
C MET A 44 -29.78 0.41 -27.98
N HIS A 45 -29.52 1.32 -27.03
CA HIS A 45 -29.59 2.78 -27.27
C HIS A 45 -28.30 3.58 -26.95
N MET A 46 -27.16 2.91 -26.77
CA MET A 46 -25.86 3.57 -26.53
C MET A 46 -24.98 3.76 -27.77
N TYR A 47 -25.54 3.73 -28.99
CA TYR A 47 -24.77 3.90 -30.24
C TYR A 47 -25.27 5.01 -31.18
N ALA A 48 -26.09 5.95 -30.71
CA ALA A 48 -26.68 7.00 -31.55
C ALA A 48 -26.48 8.44 -31.02
N ALA A 49 -25.44 8.69 -30.22
CA ALA A 49 -25.05 10.04 -29.79
C ALA A 49 -23.63 10.46 -30.24
N ALA A 50 -22.96 9.65 -31.07
CA ALA A 50 -21.61 9.89 -31.56
C ALA A 50 -21.54 10.44 -33.00
N LEU A 51 -22.67 10.85 -33.59
CA LEU A 51 -22.74 11.21 -35.03
C LEU A 51 -23.51 12.51 -35.36
N LEU A 52 -23.70 13.41 -34.40
CA LEU A 52 -24.39 14.71 -34.60
C LEU A 52 -23.72 15.89 -33.88
N ALA A 53 -22.40 16.01 -33.99
CA ALA A 53 -21.69 17.25 -33.61
C ALA A 53 -20.54 17.61 -34.58
N SER A 54 -20.66 17.21 -35.85
CA SER A 54 -19.82 17.69 -36.95
C SER A 54 -20.64 18.65 -37.82
N ALA A 55 -20.76 19.92 -37.40
CA ALA A 55 -21.02 21.10 -38.24
C ALA A 55 -21.58 22.24 -37.38
N ALA A 56 -20.70 23.06 -36.80
CA ALA A 56 -20.90 24.50 -36.56
C ALA A 56 -19.90 25.00 -35.51
N ALA A 57 -18.75 25.52 -35.97
CA ALA A 57 -18.05 26.66 -35.35
C ALA A 57 -16.72 26.89 -36.09
N LEU A 58 -16.82 27.34 -37.34
CA LEU A 58 -15.73 28.10 -37.97
C LEU A 58 -15.78 29.52 -37.39
N ALA A 59 -14.95 29.78 -36.38
CA ALA A 59 -14.60 31.14 -35.97
C ALA A 59 -13.09 31.16 -35.66
N PRO A 60 -12.33 32.16 -36.14
CA PRO A 60 -10.91 32.26 -35.88
C PRO A 60 -10.71 32.73 -34.43
N SER A 61 -10.54 31.77 -33.52
CA SER A 61 -10.07 32.06 -32.18
C SER A 61 -8.57 32.35 -32.24
N THR A 62 -8.22 33.60 -31.96
CA THR A 62 -6.84 34.05 -31.78
C THR A 62 -6.17 33.19 -30.71
N ARG A 63 -5.27 32.30 -31.13
CA ARG A 63 -4.43 31.49 -30.25
C ARG A 63 -3.52 32.43 -29.45
N LEU A 64 -3.89 32.71 -28.21
CA LEU A 64 -2.92 32.98 -27.16
C LEU A 64 -2.29 31.63 -26.82
N THR A 65 -1.09 31.40 -27.32
CA THR A 65 -0.22 30.30 -26.90
C THR A 65 -0.04 30.38 -25.38
N PRO A 66 -0.48 29.40 -24.59
CA PRO A 66 -0.06 29.33 -23.20
C PRO A 66 1.44 29.05 -23.22
N THR A 67 2.22 29.97 -22.66
CA THR A 67 3.65 29.77 -22.40
C THR A 67 3.84 28.46 -21.64
N ARG A 68 4.37 27.46 -22.36
CA ARG A 68 4.87 26.19 -21.84
C ARG A 68 5.94 26.51 -20.80
N ARG A 69 5.57 26.65 -19.53
CA ARG A 69 6.52 26.59 -18.42
C ARG A 69 7.03 25.16 -18.38
N SER A 70 8.12 24.89 -19.09
CA SER A 70 8.94 23.73 -18.79
C SER A 70 9.38 23.89 -17.34
N ARG A 71 8.79 23.10 -16.43
CA ARG A 71 9.44 22.82 -15.16
C ARG A 71 10.70 22.06 -15.53
N ILE A 72 11.81 22.78 -15.60
CA ILE A 72 13.12 22.16 -15.64
C ILE A 72 13.27 21.45 -14.31
N TYR A 73 13.30 20.12 -14.34
CA TYR A 73 13.77 19.31 -13.23
C TYR A 73 15.24 19.62 -13.06
N THR A 74 15.52 20.68 -12.31
CA THR A 74 16.88 21.06 -11.97
C THR A 74 17.31 20.10 -10.88
N ALA A 75 18.38 19.34 -11.10
CA ALA A 75 19.06 18.62 -10.03
C ALA A 75 19.46 19.68 -8.99
N VAL A 76 18.71 19.75 -7.90
CA VAL A 76 19.03 20.64 -6.79
C VAL A 76 20.26 20.04 -6.14
N ALA A 77 21.40 20.71 -6.30
CA ALA A 77 22.59 20.40 -5.53
C ALA A 77 22.27 20.67 -4.06
N GLU A 78 22.27 19.60 -3.26
CA GLU A 78 22.11 19.70 -1.81
C GLU A 78 23.27 20.53 -1.22
N PRO A 79 23.01 21.38 -0.21
CA PRO A 79 24.05 22.20 0.39
C PRO A 79 25.12 21.33 1.06
N GLU A 80 26.38 21.60 0.72
CA GLU A 80 27.57 20.95 1.28
C GLU A 80 27.65 21.19 2.79
N THR A 81 27.18 20.19 3.55
CA THR A 81 27.43 20.08 4.98
C THR A 81 28.42 18.94 5.15
N THR A 82 29.61 19.21 5.69
CA THR A 82 30.73 18.27 5.88
C THR A 82 30.49 17.20 6.96
N GLU A 83 29.26 16.70 7.09
CA GLU A 83 29.00 15.35 7.59
C GLU A 83 29.11 14.40 6.40
N LYS A 84 29.65 13.18 6.59
CA LYS A 84 29.55 12.14 5.55
C LYS A 84 28.08 12.02 5.18
N ALA A 85 27.73 12.46 3.96
CA ALA A 85 26.36 12.37 3.46
C ALA A 85 25.88 10.93 3.64
N VAL A 86 24.85 10.74 4.44
CA VAL A 86 24.29 9.41 4.69
C VAL A 86 23.73 8.93 3.36
N GLU A 87 24.23 7.81 2.84
CA GLU A 87 23.74 7.30 1.57
C GLU A 87 22.27 6.86 1.68
N PRO A 88 21.42 7.20 0.69
CA PRO A 88 20.05 6.73 0.66
C PRO A 88 19.96 5.19 0.66
N PRO A 89 19.05 4.58 1.43
CA PRO A 89 18.94 3.12 1.51
C PRO A 89 18.52 2.53 0.16
N LYS A 90 18.97 1.32 -0.17
CA LYS A 90 18.54 0.63 -1.40
C LYS A 90 17.04 0.29 -1.35
N CYS A 91 16.40 0.19 -2.52
CA CYS A 91 15.01 -0.26 -2.61
C CYS A 91 14.87 -1.68 -2.02
N PRO A 92 13.98 -1.92 -1.05
CA PRO A 92 13.75 -3.25 -0.52
C PRO A 92 13.17 -4.20 -1.57
N LEU A 93 13.80 -5.37 -1.71
CA LEU A 93 13.36 -6.43 -2.64
C LEU A 93 12.63 -7.59 -1.96
N ASN A 94 12.79 -7.71 -0.64
CA ASN A 94 12.19 -8.78 0.15
C ASN A 94 11.72 -8.26 1.52
N ALA A 95 10.97 -9.08 2.25
CA ALA A 95 10.34 -8.71 3.51
C ALA A 95 11.36 -8.32 4.60
N GLU A 96 12.52 -8.98 4.66
CA GLU A 96 13.55 -8.68 5.66
C GLU A 96 14.21 -7.32 5.38
N ALA A 97 14.60 -7.06 4.14
CA ALA A 97 15.13 -5.77 3.72
C ALA A 97 14.13 -4.63 3.96
N GLN A 98 12.84 -4.88 3.72
CA GLN A 98 11.77 -3.90 3.98
C GLN A 98 11.66 -3.61 5.48
N LEU A 99 11.65 -4.65 6.31
CA LEU A 99 11.57 -4.54 7.77
C LEU A 99 12.75 -3.74 8.34
N LEU A 100 13.97 -4.01 7.89
CA LEU A 100 15.17 -3.28 8.32
C LEU A 100 15.13 -1.82 7.86
N ALA A 101 14.75 -1.56 6.61
CA ALA A 101 14.63 -0.21 6.09
C ALA A 101 13.56 0.61 6.83
N ALA A 102 12.41 -0.01 7.16
CA ALA A 102 11.35 0.60 7.95
C ALA A 102 11.80 0.90 9.38
N ARG A 103 12.45 -0.06 10.06
CA ARG A 103 13.06 0.14 11.38
C ARG A 103 14.00 1.33 11.37
N ASP A 104 14.92 1.37 10.42
CA ASP A 104 15.96 2.40 10.38
C ASP A 104 15.38 3.79 10.09
N ALA A 105 14.38 3.87 9.20
CA ALA A 105 13.65 5.12 8.96
C ALA A 105 12.93 5.59 10.23
N VAL A 106 12.27 4.69 10.96
CA VAL A 106 11.59 5.02 12.22
C VAL A 106 12.55 5.55 13.28
N LEU A 107 13.70 4.88 13.43
CA LEU A 107 14.72 5.26 14.40
C LEU A 107 15.39 6.59 14.08
N ARG A 108 15.69 6.86 12.80
CA ARG A 108 16.21 8.18 12.39
C ARG A 108 15.20 9.28 12.67
N ALA A 109 13.94 9.09 12.26
CA ALA A 109 12.88 10.06 12.53
C ALA A 109 12.65 10.27 14.04
N SER A 110 12.65 9.20 14.84
CA SER A 110 12.54 9.29 16.31
C SER A 110 13.70 10.07 16.92
N LYS A 111 14.93 9.90 16.41
CA LYS A 111 16.12 10.63 16.88
C LYS A 111 15.99 12.13 16.63
N ASP A 112 15.33 12.50 15.53
CA ASP A 112 15.09 13.89 15.13
C ASP A 112 13.81 14.47 15.79
N GLY A 113 13.18 13.73 16.70
CA GLY A 113 12.03 14.18 17.49
C GLY A 113 10.67 13.88 16.87
N VAL A 114 10.61 13.15 15.75
CA VAL A 114 9.34 12.72 15.14
C VAL A 114 8.74 11.56 15.93
N THR A 115 7.67 11.86 16.67
CA THR A 115 7.03 10.91 17.60
C THR A 115 5.76 10.28 17.05
N ARG A 116 5.21 10.79 15.94
CA ARG A 116 4.03 10.28 15.25
C ARG A 116 4.41 9.96 13.82
N GLN A 117 4.41 8.68 13.47
CA GLN A 117 4.97 8.24 12.21
C GLN A 117 4.03 7.30 11.47
N GLN A 118 3.92 7.49 10.17
CA GLN A 118 3.09 6.70 9.29
C GLN A 118 3.97 5.84 8.38
N LEU A 119 3.61 4.57 8.28
CA LEU A 119 4.29 3.57 7.46
C LEU A 119 3.33 2.97 6.43
N ARG A 120 3.80 2.85 5.20
CA ARG A 120 3.19 1.99 4.17
C ARG A 120 4.20 0.97 3.68
N THR A 121 3.76 -0.27 3.55
CA THR A 121 4.60 -1.43 3.28
C THR A 121 3.91 -2.37 2.32
N LEU A 122 4.70 -3.11 1.54
CA LEU A 122 4.20 -4.28 0.82
C LEU A 122 4.04 -5.44 1.82
N LEU A 123 3.12 -6.34 1.52
CA LEU A 123 2.78 -7.47 2.38
C LEU A 123 3.34 -8.77 1.85
N ARG A 124 3.80 -9.62 2.76
CA ARG A 124 4.31 -10.93 2.38
C ARG A 124 3.16 -11.86 2.02
N ARG A 125 3.22 -12.46 0.84
CA ARG A 125 2.32 -13.53 0.40
C ARG A 125 3.10 -14.51 -0.45
N ASP A 126 3.03 -15.80 -0.10
CA ASP A 126 3.67 -16.90 -0.84
C ASP A 126 5.18 -16.71 -1.11
N GLY A 127 5.86 -15.94 -0.24
CA GLY A 127 7.30 -15.65 -0.38
C GLY A 127 7.62 -14.31 -1.04
N GLU A 128 6.63 -13.68 -1.67
CA GLU A 128 6.76 -12.42 -2.40
C GLU A 128 6.19 -11.23 -1.63
N LEU A 129 6.59 -10.02 -2.05
CA LEU A 129 6.01 -8.77 -1.58
C LEU A 129 4.89 -8.34 -2.53
N VAL A 130 3.68 -8.19 -2.00
CA VAL A 130 2.48 -7.84 -2.75
C VAL A 130 1.87 -6.55 -2.19
N PRO A 131 1.40 -5.62 -3.04
CA PRO A 131 0.75 -4.40 -2.60
C PRO A 131 -0.53 -4.68 -1.79
N PRO A 132 -0.81 -3.90 -0.73
CA PRO A 132 -2.05 -4.01 0.04
C PRO A 132 -3.22 -3.24 -0.61
N ASP A 133 -3.39 -3.36 -1.93
CA ASP A 133 -4.37 -2.62 -2.73
C ASP A 133 -5.32 -3.56 -3.50
N GLU A 134 -5.88 -3.15 -4.65
CA GLU A 134 -6.75 -3.99 -5.48
C GLU A 134 -6.06 -5.26 -6.01
N THR A 135 -4.72 -5.29 -6.06
CA THR A 135 -3.97 -6.49 -6.43
C THR A 135 -4.02 -7.57 -5.35
N TRP A 136 -4.38 -7.20 -4.12
CA TRP A 136 -4.56 -8.15 -3.03
C TRP A 136 -5.84 -8.97 -3.24
N THR A 137 -5.69 -10.24 -3.61
CA THR A 137 -6.84 -11.11 -3.89
C THR A 137 -7.56 -11.65 -2.64
N GLY A 138 -7.16 -11.22 -1.43
CA GLY A 138 -7.70 -11.72 -0.17
C GLY A 138 -8.68 -10.75 0.49
N GLY A 139 -9.45 -11.24 1.46
CA GLY A 139 -10.29 -10.37 2.29
C GLY A 139 -9.46 -9.51 3.26
N ILE A 140 -10.07 -8.47 3.83
CA ILE A 140 -9.43 -7.58 4.81
C ILE A 140 -8.81 -8.32 6.01
N MET A 141 -9.43 -9.43 6.45
CA MET A 141 -8.87 -10.26 7.53
C MET A 141 -7.63 -11.06 7.11
N GLN A 142 -7.53 -11.44 5.83
CA GLN A 142 -6.30 -12.05 5.29
C GLN A 142 -5.20 -10.99 5.13
N LEU A 143 -5.57 -9.77 4.71
CA LEU A 143 -4.67 -8.62 4.66
C LEU A 143 -4.09 -8.32 6.05
N TYR A 144 -4.94 -8.30 7.08
CA TYR A 144 -4.55 -8.18 8.49
C TYR A 144 -3.65 -9.33 8.95
N GLY A 145 -3.98 -10.56 8.58
CA GLY A 145 -3.14 -11.73 8.84
C GLY A 145 -1.71 -11.60 8.30
N ALA A 146 -1.53 -10.88 7.18
CA ALA A 146 -0.22 -10.59 6.60
C ALA A 146 0.46 -9.35 7.22
N CYS A 147 -0.30 -8.30 7.58
CA CYS A 147 0.23 -7.12 8.26
C CYS A 147 0.73 -7.41 9.68
N ARG A 148 0.00 -8.25 10.42
CA ARG A 148 0.21 -8.46 11.86
C ARG A 148 1.60 -8.99 12.22
N PRO A 149 2.16 -10.02 11.55
CA PRO A 149 3.53 -10.46 11.81
C PRO A 149 4.55 -9.34 11.56
N LEU A 150 4.42 -8.62 10.45
CA LEU A 150 5.30 -7.50 10.11
C LEU A 150 5.31 -6.41 11.19
N ALA A 151 4.13 -6.04 11.71
CA ALA A 151 4.01 -5.05 12.76
C ALA A 151 4.69 -5.48 14.08
N ARG A 152 4.53 -6.75 14.46
CA ARG A 152 5.15 -7.33 15.66
C ARG A 152 6.67 -7.37 15.51
N ASP A 153 7.16 -7.81 14.36
CA ASP A 153 8.58 -7.87 14.07
C ASP A 153 9.20 -6.47 14.03
N LEU A 154 8.49 -5.47 13.47
CA LEU A 154 8.94 -4.08 13.45
C LEU A 154 9.12 -3.52 14.86
N LEU A 155 8.13 -3.68 15.74
CA LEU A 155 8.24 -3.21 17.13
C LEU A 155 9.37 -3.92 17.89
N ARG A 156 9.54 -5.23 17.68
CA ARG A 156 10.68 -5.96 18.27
C ARG A 156 12.01 -5.44 17.75
N LYS A 157 12.14 -5.24 16.45
CA LYS A 157 13.37 -4.75 15.81
C LYS A 157 13.72 -3.31 16.23
N ILE A 158 12.71 -2.46 16.46
CA ILE A 158 12.89 -1.12 17.04
C ILE A 158 13.41 -1.24 18.47
N GLY A 159 12.82 -2.14 19.28
CA GLY A 159 13.28 -2.43 20.64
C GLY A 159 14.73 -2.94 20.66
N GLU A 160 15.04 -3.97 19.87
CA GLU A 160 16.38 -4.56 19.76
C GLU A 160 17.45 -3.50 19.42
N ALA A 161 17.14 -2.59 18.48
CA ALA A 161 18.05 -1.51 18.10
C ALA A 161 18.20 -0.41 19.16
N ARG A 162 17.34 -0.40 20.19
CA ARG A 162 17.42 0.45 21.38
C ARG A 162 17.94 -0.30 22.61
N ASP A 163 18.51 -1.50 22.40
CA ASP A 163 18.91 -2.43 23.45
C ASP A 163 17.78 -2.78 24.44
N ASP A 164 16.54 -2.83 23.94
CA ASP A 164 15.32 -3.15 24.68
C ASP A 164 14.68 -4.45 24.16
N LYS A 165 13.90 -5.14 25.00
CA LYS A 165 13.18 -6.36 24.65
C LYS A 165 11.70 -6.21 24.98
N PRO A 166 10.95 -5.44 24.17
CA PRO A 166 9.61 -5.04 24.55
C PRO A 166 8.66 -6.24 24.63
N SER A 167 7.80 -6.21 25.65
CA SER A 167 6.65 -7.10 25.70
C SER A 167 5.55 -6.55 24.78
N LEU A 168 4.89 -7.41 24.01
CA LEU A 168 3.90 -6.98 23.03
C LEU A 168 2.50 -7.40 23.47
N ARG A 169 1.60 -6.43 23.62
CA ARG A 169 0.17 -6.63 23.82
C ARG A 169 -0.59 -6.17 22.59
N GLU A 170 -1.63 -6.91 22.24
CA GLU A 170 -2.48 -6.59 21.10
C GLU A 170 -3.92 -6.43 21.56
N GLN A 171 -4.54 -5.33 21.13
CA GLN A 171 -5.96 -5.08 21.29
C GLN A 171 -6.60 -4.99 19.91
N ARG A 172 -7.55 -5.86 19.62
CA ARG A 172 -8.41 -5.74 18.45
C ARG A 172 -9.29 -4.50 18.61
N LEU A 173 -9.35 -3.67 17.58
CA LEU A 173 -10.16 -2.45 17.57
C LEU A 173 -11.47 -2.63 16.79
N ASP A 174 -11.54 -3.68 15.98
CA ASP A 174 -12.72 -4.02 15.20
C ASP A 174 -13.77 -4.70 16.06
N VAL A 175 -14.76 -3.92 16.52
CA VAL A 175 -15.89 -4.44 17.31
C VAL A 175 -16.67 -5.52 16.55
N SER A 176 -16.68 -5.44 15.22
CA SER A 176 -17.34 -6.37 14.31
C SER A 176 -16.57 -7.70 14.14
N GLY A 177 -15.27 -7.72 14.45
CA GLY A 177 -14.36 -8.83 14.15
C GLY A 177 -13.99 -8.99 12.67
N VAL A 178 -14.41 -8.05 11.79
CA VAL A 178 -14.20 -8.16 10.34
C VAL A 178 -13.42 -7.01 9.72
N ASP A 179 -13.10 -5.94 10.45
CA ASP A 179 -12.50 -4.73 9.85
C ASP A 179 -10.96 -4.79 9.79
N GLY A 180 -10.35 -5.80 10.43
CA GLY A 180 -8.91 -6.05 10.29
C GLY A 180 -8.01 -5.06 11.05
N GLU A 181 -8.54 -4.38 12.06
CA GLU A 181 -7.83 -3.31 12.76
C GLU A 181 -7.35 -3.73 14.15
N SER A 182 -6.13 -3.33 14.53
CA SER A 182 -5.64 -3.53 15.89
C SER A 182 -4.66 -2.46 16.36
N LEU A 183 -4.54 -2.36 17.69
CA LEU A 183 -3.49 -1.61 18.37
C LEU A 183 -2.51 -2.62 18.97
N LEU A 184 -1.25 -2.54 18.57
CA LEU A 184 -0.13 -3.17 19.24
C LEU A 184 0.52 -2.17 20.19
N VAL A 185 0.76 -2.58 21.43
CA VAL A 185 1.52 -1.84 22.43
C VAL A 185 2.78 -2.62 22.74
N ALA A 186 3.93 -2.01 22.50
CA ALA A 186 5.24 -2.44 22.93
C ALA A 186 5.56 -1.76 24.26
N GLU A 187 5.65 -2.53 25.33
CA GLU A 187 6.06 -2.07 26.66
C GLU A 187 7.56 -2.35 26.82
N GLY A 188 8.36 -1.29 26.84
CA GLY A 188 9.81 -1.38 27.00
C GLY A 188 10.24 -1.50 28.47
N GLU A 189 11.54 -1.64 28.71
CA GLU A 189 12.09 -1.60 30.08
C GLU A 189 11.84 -0.27 30.80
N SER A 190 11.64 0.81 30.03
CA SER A 190 11.29 2.13 30.55
C SER A 190 10.18 2.76 29.72
N ALA A 191 9.32 3.57 30.35
CA ALA A 191 8.18 4.18 29.68
C ALA A 191 8.58 5.01 28.43
N ARG A 192 9.78 5.59 28.40
CA ARG A 192 10.28 6.32 27.23
C ARG A 192 10.46 5.45 25.98
N ASN A 193 10.63 4.14 26.16
CA ASN A 193 10.84 3.19 25.08
C ASN A 193 9.52 2.54 24.62
N ASP A 194 8.41 2.77 25.33
CA ASP A 194 7.12 2.26 24.89
C ASP A 194 6.77 2.80 23.51
N ALA A 195 6.11 1.97 22.71
CA ALA A 195 5.61 2.35 21.41
C ALA A 195 4.22 1.76 21.17
N SER A 196 3.36 2.55 20.53
CA SER A 196 2.05 2.11 20.05
C SER A 196 2.09 2.00 18.54
N LEU A 197 1.47 0.97 17.95
CA LEU A 197 1.34 0.79 16.50
C LEU A 197 -0.08 0.39 16.16
N PHE A 198 -0.75 1.20 15.34
CA PHE A 198 -2.04 0.88 14.75
C PHE A 198 -1.85 0.11 13.44
N ILE A 199 -2.40 -1.11 13.38
CA ILE A 199 -2.42 -1.93 12.17
C ILE A 199 -3.68 -1.59 11.40
N GLN A 200 -3.48 -1.15 10.16
CA GLN A 200 -4.54 -0.83 9.21
C GLN A 200 -5.67 0.04 9.78
N PRO A 201 -5.37 1.16 10.45
CA PRO A 201 -6.42 2.01 10.97
C PRO A 201 -7.24 2.63 9.83
N SER A 202 -8.55 2.70 10.03
CA SER A 202 -9.48 3.51 9.25
C SER A 202 -9.99 4.72 10.04
N SER A 203 -10.89 5.50 9.42
CA SER A 203 -11.59 6.60 10.08
C SER A 203 -12.45 6.15 11.27
N GLU A 204 -12.83 4.87 11.35
CA GLU A 204 -13.70 4.37 12.43
C GLU A 204 -13.00 4.38 13.79
N VAL A 205 -11.67 4.23 13.80
CA VAL A 205 -10.85 4.23 15.02
C VAL A 205 -10.17 5.57 15.28
N GLN A 206 -10.53 6.65 14.57
CA GLN A 206 -9.91 7.96 14.70
C GLN A 206 -9.83 8.44 16.16
N LYS A 207 -10.95 8.36 16.89
CA LYS A 207 -11.00 8.79 18.30
C LYS A 207 -10.07 7.97 19.20
N THR A 208 -9.89 6.68 18.89
CA THR A 208 -8.94 5.83 19.61
C THR A 208 -7.50 6.26 19.32
N ILE A 209 -7.17 6.62 18.08
CA ILE A 209 -5.86 7.15 17.71
C ILE A 209 -5.57 8.46 18.46
N GLU A 210 -6.53 9.38 18.48
CA GLU A 210 -6.42 10.66 19.20
C GLU A 210 -6.15 10.42 20.70
N ASN A 211 -6.92 9.54 21.34
CA ASN A 211 -6.74 9.20 22.76
C ASN A 211 -5.38 8.56 23.05
N VAL A 212 -4.91 7.64 22.19
CA VAL A 212 -3.60 7.01 22.34
C VAL A 212 -2.48 8.03 22.12
N CYS A 213 -2.62 8.92 21.14
CA CYS A 213 -1.64 9.99 20.91
C CYS A 213 -1.55 10.94 22.10
N ALA A 214 -2.69 11.33 22.68
CA ALA A 214 -2.72 12.17 23.88
C ALA A 214 -2.07 11.48 25.09
N ALA A 215 -2.40 10.20 25.32
CA ALA A 215 -1.83 9.41 26.42
C ALA A 215 -0.34 9.08 26.23
N ALA A 216 0.12 8.93 24.98
CA ALA A 216 1.50 8.62 24.66
C ALA A 216 2.45 9.79 25.00
N GLY A 217 2.01 11.04 24.86
CA GLY A 217 2.88 12.21 25.05
C GLY A 217 4.08 12.15 24.09
N PRO A 218 5.34 12.21 24.54
CA PRO A 218 6.50 12.13 23.65
C PRO A 218 6.81 10.70 23.16
N ARG A 219 6.09 9.68 23.63
CA ARG A 219 6.33 8.28 23.25
C ARG A 219 5.89 8.01 21.82
N LEU A 220 6.51 7.02 21.19
CA LEU A 220 6.32 6.73 19.76
C LEU A 220 4.91 6.18 19.49
N VAL A 221 4.22 6.75 18.50
CA VAL A 221 2.98 6.19 17.96
C VAL A 221 3.12 6.04 16.45
N LEU A 222 2.85 4.84 15.96
CA LEU A 222 3.00 4.42 14.58
C LEU A 222 1.64 4.08 13.97
N THR A 223 1.47 4.33 12.69
CA THR A 223 0.42 3.68 11.87
C THR A 223 1.08 2.82 10.81
N LEU A 224 0.53 1.65 10.53
CA LEU A 224 1.01 0.74 9.50
C LEU A 224 -0.12 0.41 8.53
N ASN A 225 0.11 0.67 7.24
CA ASN A 225 -0.82 0.39 6.14
C ASN A 225 -2.25 0.91 6.40
N PRO A 226 -2.42 2.20 6.76
CA PRO A 226 -3.75 2.74 7.00
C PRO A 226 -4.66 2.58 5.76
N GLN A 227 -5.96 2.32 6.01
CA GLN A 227 -6.91 1.92 4.96
C GLN A 227 -7.32 3.06 4.02
N PHE A 228 -7.07 4.31 4.40
CA PHE A 228 -7.28 5.43 3.50
C PHE A 228 -6.15 5.51 2.47
N ARG A 229 -6.53 5.65 1.20
CA ARG A 229 -5.61 5.95 0.11
C ARG A 229 -5.30 7.44 0.05
N ASP A 230 -4.17 7.83 -0.51
CA ASP A 230 -4.06 9.21 -0.99
C ASP A 230 -4.97 9.31 -2.24
N VAL A 231 -5.79 10.37 -2.34
CA VAL A 231 -6.95 10.45 -3.26
C VAL A 231 -6.53 10.48 -4.74
N ASP A 232 -5.24 10.62 -5.02
CA ASP A 232 -4.77 11.19 -6.28
C ASP A 232 -4.49 10.15 -7.37
N ASP A 233 -4.14 8.90 -7.04
CA ASP A 233 -3.52 8.01 -8.03
C ASP A 233 -4.48 7.54 -9.15
N THR A 234 -5.70 7.11 -8.83
CA THR A 234 -6.63 6.57 -9.85
C THR A 234 -7.48 7.65 -10.50
N LEU A 235 -7.88 8.67 -9.73
CA LEU A 235 -8.77 9.73 -10.22
C LEU A 235 -8.02 10.77 -11.05
N ASP A 236 -6.75 11.11 -10.73
CA ASP A 236 -5.98 12.05 -11.57
C ASP A 236 -5.61 11.45 -12.92
N PHE A 237 -5.34 10.14 -12.98
CA PHE A 237 -5.13 9.43 -14.24
C PHE A 237 -6.38 9.47 -15.12
N LEU A 238 -7.57 9.24 -14.54
CA LEU A 238 -8.84 9.28 -15.27
C LEU A 238 -9.26 10.71 -15.66
N ALA A 239 -9.02 11.69 -14.79
CA ALA A 239 -9.37 13.10 -14.99
C ALA A 239 -8.52 13.78 -16.08
N LYS A 240 -7.30 13.30 -16.36
CA LYS A 240 -6.50 13.80 -17.50
C LYS A 240 -6.83 13.11 -18.83
N LYS A 241 -7.14 11.81 -18.82
CA LYS A 241 -7.53 11.08 -20.05
C LYS A 241 -8.92 11.44 -20.56
N THR A 242 -9.79 11.88 -19.66
CA THR A 242 -11.15 12.29 -19.95
C THR A 242 -11.24 13.73 -19.52
N GLY A 243 -11.20 14.70 -20.45
CA GLY A 243 -11.33 16.13 -20.15
C GLY A 243 -12.72 16.52 -19.62
N LEU A 244 -13.27 15.71 -18.72
CA LEU A 244 -14.61 15.71 -18.21
C LEU A 244 -14.50 15.44 -16.70
N LEU A 245 -14.91 16.44 -15.91
CA LEU A 245 -15.03 16.47 -14.44
C LEU A 245 -13.79 16.92 -13.65
N GLY A 246 -13.39 18.17 -13.86
CA GLY A 246 -12.72 18.99 -12.83
C GLY A 246 -13.62 19.34 -11.63
N SER A 247 -14.54 18.45 -11.23
CA SER A 247 -15.54 18.72 -10.20
C SER A 247 -16.22 17.46 -9.61
N ILE A 248 -15.51 16.35 -9.40
CA ILE A 248 -15.93 15.41 -8.33
C ILE A 248 -15.28 15.88 -7.02
N GLY A 249 -15.57 17.12 -6.65
CA GLY A 249 -15.39 17.59 -5.29
C GLY A 249 -16.51 16.97 -4.45
N GLY A 250 -16.15 16.10 -3.50
CA GLY A 250 -17.05 15.78 -2.39
C GLY A 250 -17.66 14.37 -2.30
N PHE A 251 -16.99 13.29 -2.73
CA PHE A 251 -17.50 11.93 -2.47
C PHE A 251 -16.89 11.19 -1.24
N LEU A 252 -16.02 11.79 -0.41
CA LEU A 252 -15.61 11.18 0.87
C LEU A 252 -15.21 12.24 1.93
N GLY A 253 -16.16 13.04 2.43
CA GLY A 253 -15.89 14.02 3.50
C GLY A 253 -15.23 13.42 4.76
N GLY A 254 -15.53 12.15 5.08
CA GLY A 254 -14.90 11.44 6.21
C GLY A 254 -13.42 11.12 6.00
N LYS A 255 -12.97 10.93 4.75
CA LYS A 255 -11.57 10.59 4.43
C LYS A 255 -10.67 11.81 4.54
N ALA A 256 -11.10 12.95 3.98
CA ALA A 256 -10.38 14.22 4.12
C ALA A 256 -10.30 14.67 5.59
N ALA A 257 -11.40 14.51 6.34
CA ALA A 257 -11.41 14.79 7.77
C ALA A 257 -10.42 13.90 8.55
N PHE A 258 -10.31 12.61 8.19
CA PHE A 258 -9.37 11.69 8.82
C PHE A 258 -7.91 12.04 8.51
N THR A 259 -7.57 12.29 7.24
CA THR A 259 -6.21 12.71 6.85
C THR A 259 -5.83 14.02 7.55
N ASN A 260 -6.69 15.03 7.53
CA ASN A 260 -6.46 16.29 8.26
C ASN A 260 -6.27 16.06 9.77
N SER A 261 -6.99 15.10 10.36
CA SER A 261 -6.81 14.73 11.77
C SER A 261 -5.42 14.12 12.00
N MET A 262 -4.98 13.18 11.16
CA MET A 262 -3.63 12.60 11.26
C MET A 262 -2.54 13.66 11.13
N ASP A 263 -2.69 14.60 10.19
CA ASP A 263 -1.78 15.74 10.03
C ASP A 263 -1.78 16.63 11.28
N SER A 264 -2.96 16.92 11.86
CA SER A 264 -3.08 17.72 13.08
C SER A 264 -2.47 17.06 14.32
N LEU A 265 -2.44 15.72 14.35
CA LEU A 265 -1.74 14.94 15.36
C LEU A 265 -0.22 14.91 15.12
N GLY A 266 0.26 15.40 13.97
CA GLY A 266 1.66 15.47 13.61
C GLY A 266 2.21 14.17 13.01
N PHE A 267 1.36 13.31 12.44
CA PHE A 267 1.86 12.12 11.75
C PHE A 267 2.66 12.50 10.52
N GLU A 268 3.92 12.04 10.48
CA GLU A 268 4.77 12.17 9.31
C GLU A 268 4.97 10.82 8.62
N GLU A 269 4.91 10.79 7.29
CA GLU A 269 5.23 9.57 6.54
C GLU A 269 6.74 9.33 6.55
N THR A 270 7.20 8.46 7.43
CA THR A 270 8.64 8.17 7.61
C THR A 270 9.11 7.03 6.73
N PHE A 271 8.21 6.12 6.35
CA PHE A 271 8.52 4.99 5.49
C PHE A 271 7.35 4.68 4.57
N SER A 272 7.64 4.53 3.27
CA SER A 272 6.62 4.15 2.29
C SER A 272 7.27 3.29 1.22
N LEU A 273 6.83 2.05 1.07
CA LEU A 273 7.16 1.20 -0.08
C LEU A 273 5.87 0.81 -0.78
N GLN A 274 5.73 1.22 -2.02
CA GLN A 274 4.55 1.00 -2.84
C GLN A 274 4.97 0.56 -4.24
N GLU A 275 4.11 -0.20 -4.90
CA GLU A 275 4.37 -0.75 -6.22
C GLU A 275 3.20 -0.42 -7.15
N PHE A 276 3.53 -0.07 -8.39
CA PHE A 276 2.62 0.35 -9.43
C PHE A 276 2.97 -0.37 -10.72
N VAL A 277 1.98 -0.54 -11.58
CA VAL A 277 2.21 -0.95 -12.97
C VAL A 277 1.89 0.22 -13.89
N VAL A 278 2.93 0.81 -14.49
CA VAL A 278 2.79 1.97 -15.38
C VAL A 278 3.32 1.59 -16.75
N THR A 279 2.47 1.67 -17.78
CA THR A 279 2.80 1.24 -19.16
C THR A 279 3.28 -0.22 -19.26
N GLY A 280 2.79 -1.07 -18.36
CA GLY A 280 3.19 -2.48 -18.24
C GLY A 280 4.50 -2.71 -17.49
N THR A 281 5.25 -1.67 -17.14
CA THR A 281 6.46 -1.78 -16.32
C THR A 281 6.09 -1.75 -14.84
N GLN A 282 6.61 -2.70 -14.06
CA GLN A 282 6.50 -2.67 -12.60
C GLN A 282 7.46 -1.64 -12.03
N VAL A 283 6.93 -0.73 -11.22
CA VAL A 283 7.66 0.39 -10.62
C VAL A 283 7.44 0.37 -9.12
N ARG A 284 8.51 0.47 -8.34
CA ARG A 284 8.45 0.76 -6.90
C ARG A 284 8.76 2.21 -6.63
N ILE A 285 7.93 2.84 -5.82
CA ILE A 285 8.23 4.14 -5.21
C ILE A 285 8.57 3.91 -3.74
N PHE A 286 9.64 4.55 -3.29
CA PHE A 286 10.23 4.28 -1.99
C PHE A 286 10.63 5.56 -1.28
N LYS A 287 10.08 5.77 -0.09
CA LYS A 287 10.44 6.83 0.87
C LYS A 287 10.99 6.18 2.12
N ALA A 288 12.10 6.72 2.63
CA ALA A 288 12.67 6.34 3.91
C ALA A 288 13.35 7.56 4.53
N TYR A 289 12.81 8.05 5.64
CA TYR A 289 13.31 9.23 6.34
C TYR A 289 14.83 9.15 6.60
N PRO A 290 15.61 10.25 6.41
CA PRO A 290 15.17 11.59 6.02
C PRO A 290 15.04 11.79 4.49
N PHE A 291 15.27 10.73 3.72
CA PHE A 291 15.30 10.81 2.27
C PHE A 291 13.91 10.93 1.67
N GLY A 292 13.81 11.78 0.65
CA GLY A 292 12.62 11.93 -0.16
C GLY A 292 12.24 10.65 -0.94
N TRP A 293 11.17 10.78 -1.71
CA TRP A 293 10.65 9.76 -2.58
C TRP A 293 11.60 9.46 -3.73
N ARG A 294 11.80 8.17 -3.98
CA ARG A 294 12.63 7.65 -5.07
C ARG A 294 11.86 6.65 -5.88
N ILE A 295 12.14 6.63 -7.17
CA ILE A 295 11.42 5.83 -8.16
C ILE A 295 12.38 4.77 -8.69
N PHE A 296 11.91 3.53 -8.73
CA PHE A 296 12.66 2.38 -9.18
C PHE A 296 11.83 1.57 -10.15
N ALA A 297 12.41 1.08 -11.24
CA ALA A 297 11.78 0.03 -12.03
C ALA A 297 12.28 -1.34 -11.56
N LEU A 298 11.37 -2.30 -11.45
CA LEU A 298 11.74 -3.69 -11.19
C LEU A 298 12.30 -4.31 -12.47
N SER A 299 13.37 -5.08 -12.32
CA SER A 299 13.99 -5.80 -13.43
C SER A 299 13.00 -6.82 -14.00
N ASP A 300 13.12 -7.11 -15.30
CA ASP A 300 12.40 -8.23 -15.91
C ASP A 300 13.00 -9.60 -15.48
N ARG A 301 14.08 -9.59 -14.68
CA ARG A 301 14.72 -10.77 -14.08
C ARG A 301 14.69 -10.70 -12.56
N ASP A 302 14.23 -11.78 -11.94
CA ASP A 302 14.01 -11.87 -10.49
C ASP A 302 15.31 -11.78 -9.66
N ASP A 303 16.46 -12.10 -10.26
CA ASP A 303 17.78 -12.09 -9.60
C ASP A 303 18.51 -10.74 -9.67
N GLU A 304 17.95 -9.76 -10.37
CA GLU A 304 18.56 -8.45 -10.55
C GLU A 304 17.97 -7.37 -9.62
N PRO A 305 18.79 -6.39 -9.20
CA PRO A 305 18.30 -5.33 -8.33
C PRO A 305 17.35 -4.38 -9.08
N ALA A 306 16.47 -3.73 -8.33
CA ALA A 306 15.64 -2.66 -8.88
C ALA A 306 16.51 -1.50 -9.40
N ILE A 307 16.16 -0.99 -10.57
CA ILE A 307 16.89 0.06 -11.28
C ILE A 307 16.38 1.41 -10.78
N SER A 308 17.26 2.23 -10.19
CA SER A 308 16.89 3.58 -9.78
C SER A 308 16.68 4.48 -10.99
N LEU A 309 15.52 5.12 -11.06
CA LEU A 309 15.13 6.02 -12.16
C LEU A 309 15.21 7.51 -11.79
N GLY A 310 15.35 7.81 -10.49
CA GLY A 310 15.44 9.18 -9.97
C GLY A 310 14.69 9.37 -8.66
N SER A 311 14.46 10.64 -8.32
CA SER A 311 13.74 11.07 -7.11
C SER A 311 12.72 12.17 -7.45
N SER A 312 11.58 12.16 -6.75
CA SER A 312 10.61 13.27 -6.78
C SER A 312 10.75 14.21 -5.56
N GLY A 313 11.79 14.03 -4.73
CA GLY A 313 12.03 14.86 -3.56
C GLY A 313 11.02 14.62 -2.44
N ALA A 314 10.47 15.70 -1.87
CA ALA A 314 9.54 15.60 -0.72
C ALA A 314 8.17 15.02 -1.10
N ASP A 315 7.72 15.30 -2.32
CA ASP A 315 6.38 14.99 -2.79
C ASP A 315 6.29 13.56 -3.33
N ARG A 316 5.19 12.88 -2.99
CA ARG A 316 4.88 11.54 -3.49
C ARG A 316 4.67 11.61 -5.01
N PRO A 317 5.35 10.77 -5.81
CA PRO A 317 5.15 10.75 -7.26
C PRO A 317 3.82 10.06 -7.58
N ASP A 318 2.98 10.72 -8.37
CA ASP A 318 1.75 10.16 -8.92
C ASP A 318 2.05 9.33 -10.18
N TYR A 319 1.00 8.72 -10.75
CA TYR A 319 1.10 7.97 -12.02
C TYR A 319 1.69 8.79 -13.17
N ASN A 320 1.44 10.10 -13.22
CA ASN A 320 1.92 10.95 -14.30
C ASN A 320 3.42 11.18 -14.19
N VAL A 321 3.91 11.51 -12.98
CA VAL A 321 5.34 11.66 -12.69
C VAL A 321 6.07 10.35 -12.97
N ILE A 322 5.49 9.20 -12.59
CA ILE A 322 6.08 7.90 -12.88
C ILE A 322 6.18 7.66 -14.40
N ALA A 323 5.13 7.97 -15.16
CA ALA A 323 5.13 7.82 -16.62
C ALA A 323 6.19 8.72 -17.28
N GLU A 324 6.29 9.97 -16.87
CA GLU A 324 7.31 10.92 -17.36
C GLU A 324 8.73 10.45 -17.02
N VAL A 325 8.94 9.88 -15.82
CA VAL A 325 10.24 9.33 -15.41
C VAL A 325 10.61 8.09 -16.22
N LEU A 326 9.66 7.22 -16.53
CA LEU A 326 9.90 6.07 -17.42
C LEU A 326 10.28 6.53 -18.83
N GLU A 327 9.58 7.51 -19.38
CA GLU A 327 9.87 8.09 -20.71
C GLU A 327 11.24 8.77 -20.74
N ALA A 328 11.56 9.59 -19.73
CA ALA A 328 12.84 10.28 -19.62
C ALA A 328 14.03 9.31 -19.49
N ASN A 329 13.83 8.19 -18.81
CA ASN A 329 14.79 7.10 -18.73
C ASN A 329 14.71 6.14 -19.92
N LYS A 330 13.98 6.48 -20.99
CA LYS A 330 13.85 5.65 -22.20
C LYS A 330 13.47 4.20 -21.87
N ILE A 331 12.58 3.98 -20.93
CA ILE A 331 12.12 2.63 -20.60
C ILE A 331 11.03 2.26 -21.61
N SER A 332 11.37 1.39 -22.56
CA SER A 332 10.42 0.83 -23.53
C SER A 332 9.23 0.17 -22.82
N PRO A 333 7.96 0.37 -23.25
CA PRO A 333 6.81 -0.30 -22.66
C PRO A 333 6.94 -1.82 -22.67
N LYS A 334 6.42 -2.50 -21.64
CA LYS A 334 6.64 -3.95 -21.45
C LYS A 334 6.19 -4.79 -22.65
N ILE A 335 5.08 -4.44 -23.29
CA ILE A 335 4.59 -5.15 -24.48
C ILE A 335 5.63 -5.21 -25.61
N PHE A 336 6.48 -4.19 -25.77
CA PHE A 336 7.54 -4.21 -26.78
C PHE A 336 8.72 -5.09 -26.36
N ARG A 337 9.05 -5.13 -25.06
CA ARG A 337 10.07 -6.01 -24.51
C ARG A 337 9.66 -7.48 -24.65
N ASP A 338 8.41 -7.79 -24.32
CA ASP A 338 7.85 -9.16 -24.37
C ASP A 338 7.81 -9.74 -25.81
N VAL A 339 7.58 -8.90 -26.82
CA VAL A 339 7.57 -9.33 -28.24
C VAL A 339 8.94 -9.20 -28.93
N GLY A 340 10.01 -9.01 -28.16
CA GLY A 340 11.39 -8.94 -28.66
C GLY A 340 11.73 -7.68 -29.48
N ARG A 341 10.91 -6.63 -29.36
CA ARG A 341 11.10 -5.33 -30.02
C ARG A 341 11.74 -4.27 -29.11
N GLY A 342 11.94 -4.59 -27.83
CA GLY A 342 12.69 -3.80 -26.87
C GLY A 342 13.69 -4.69 -26.11
N LYS A 343 14.73 -4.10 -25.52
CA LYS A 343 15.66 -4.83 -24.65
C LYS A 343 14.98 -5.14 -23.30
N ALA A 344 15.33 -6.28 -22.71
CA ALA A 344 14.94 -6.61 -21.35
C ALA A 344 15.41 -5.52 -20.38
N LEU A 345 14.57 -5.19 -19.42
CA LEU A 345 14.89 -4.22 -18.39
C LEU A 345 15.82 -4.86 -17.35
N VAL A 346 17.11 -4.60 -17.46
CA VAL A 346 18.18 -5.14 -16.61
C VAL A 346 19.16 -4.05 -16.21
N GLN A 347 19.87 -4.21 -15.09
CA GLN A 347 20.77 -3.17 -14.60
C GLN A 347 21.86 -2.84 -15.64
N GLY A 348 22.02 -1.55 -15.98
CA GLY A 348 23.01 -1.09 -16.96
C GLY A 348 22.54 -1.11 -18.41
N VAL A 349 21.30 -1.55 -18.68
CA VAL A 349 20.66 -1.48 -20.00
C VAL A 349 19.49 -0.50 -19.93
N ILE A 350 19.74 0.73 -20.38
CA ILE A 350 18.72 1.77 -20.57
C ILE A 350 18.60 1.96 -22.08
N ASP A 351 17.46 1.65 -22.69
CA ASP A 351 17.37 1.52 -24.15
C ASP A 351 16.15 2.20 -24.79
N VAL A 352 16.46 3.13 -25.71
CA VAL A 352 15.70 3.73 -26.84
C VAL A 352 14.18 3.99 -26.69
N THR A 353 13.75 5.19 -27.08
CA THR A 353 12.37 5.67 -26.88
C THR A 353 11.36 4.99 -27.82
N TYR A 354 10.07 5.08 -27.48
CA TYR A 354 8.97 4.66 -28.35
C TYR A 354 9.06 5.24 -29.77
N GLU A 355 9.54 6.48 -29.90
CA GLU A 355 9.72 7.16 -31.17
C GLU A 355 10.80 6.51 -32.04
N ASP A 356 11.86 5.97 -31.45
CA ASP A 356 12.91 5.26 -32.16
C ASP A 356 12.42 3.88 -32.63
N ILE A 357 11.62 3.18 -31.82
CA ILE A 357 10.96 1.92 -32.20
C ILE A 357 9.97 2.11 -33.36
N VAL A 358 9.14 3.16 -33.30
CA VAL A 358 8.17 3.48 -34.36
C VAL A 358 8.88 3.97 -35.63
N ALA A 359 10.03 4.64 -35.49
CA ALA A 359 10.86 5.06 -36.61
C ALA A 359 11.75 3.93 -37.19
N GLY A 360 11.77 2.74 -36.58
CA GLY A 360 12.61 1.61 -37.01
C GLY A 360 14.12 1.89 -36.89
N ARG A 361 14.53 2.71 -35.91
CA ARG A 361 15.92 3.11 -35.69
C ARG A 361 16.59 2.32 -34.56
#